data_AF-A0A850BFD9-F1
#
_entry.id   AF-A0A850BFD9-F1
#
_cell.length_a   1.000
_cell.length_b   1.000
_cell.length_c   1.000
_cell.angle_alpha   90.00
_cell.angle_beta   90.00
_cell.angle_gamma   90.00
#
_symmetry.space_group_name_H-M   'P 1'
#
loop_
_entity.id
_entity.type
_entity.pdbx_description
1 polymer ?
#
loop_
_entity_poly.entity_id
_entity_poly.type
_entity_poly.pdbx_seq_one_letter_code
_entity_poly.pdbx_strand_id
1 'polypeptide(L)'
;MIPYRTFALSAAAFAVIGLHAAGCTDASPNTLKPPSASDGDGSIIGGGKGNFPHSPDLGSKRSRDPLDVLAERAEEGAPEVRARLHSCQKLQIEALKSLLSGLGVSLEPPAPEDPSGPLSAASILAAGRGALGAADYDARVGERITWTTAGATKLFDIFIQAAPQIIANLPAAPLCQGGGANLSLFSVKGACNRDAVTCLIGFPPSEDHLIACESLVTSASTIERGQQIAVAALLSAAYSCE
;
A
#
# COMPACT_ATOMS: atom_id res chain seq x y z
N MET A 1 -4.61 63.60 32.37
CA MET A 1 -5.06 63.32 30.99
C MET A 1 -4.90 61.84 30.73
N ILE A 2 -6.05 61.16 30.63
CA ILE A 2 -6.38 59.93 29.86
C ILE A 2 -5.69 58.61 30.28
N PRO A 3 -6.46 57.49 30.42
CA PRO A 3 -6.35 56.61 31.59
C PRO A 3 -6.01 55.13 31.30
N TYR A 4 -5.77 54.42 32.41
CA TYR A 4 -5.78 52.98 32.68
C TYR A 4 -6.44 52.07 31.63
N ARG A 5 -5.71 51.01 31.22
CA ARG A 5 -6.27 49.83 30.56
C ARG A 5 -6.27 48.63 31.50
N THR A 6 -7.49 48.12 31.63
CA THR A 6 -7.98 46.95 32.35
C THR A 6 -7.35 45.64 31.88
N PHE A 7 -6.93 44.81 32.84
CA PHE A 7 -6.71 43.37 32.68
C PHE A 7 -8.07 42.67 32.64
N ALA A 8 -8.38 41.99 31.54
CA ALA A 8 -9.54 41.11 31.45
C ALA A 8 -9.07 39.65 31.56
N LEU A 9 -9.45 38.98 32.65
CA LEU A 9 -9.48 37.53 32.75
C LEU A 9 -10.60 37.01 31.85
N SER A 10 -10.25 36.20 30.85
CA SER A 10 -11.22 35.34 30.16
C SER A 10 -10.99 33.90 30.58
N ALA A 11 -11.96 33.36 31.33
CA ALA A 11 -12.10 31.94 31.61
C ALA A 11 -12.52 31.22 30.32
N ALA A 12 -11.66 30.38 29.77
CA ALA A 12 -12.03 29.45 28.71
C ALA A 12 -12.46 28.12 29.34
N ALA A 13 -13.72 27.76 29.13
CA ALA A 13 -14.33 26.52 29.56
C ALA A 13 -13.67 25.31 28.86
N PHE A 14 -13.24 24.33 29.64
CA PHE A 14 -12.83 23.02 29.16
C PHE A 14 -14.06 22.25 28.67
N ALA A 15 -14.16 22.04 27.35
CA ALA A 15 -15.05 21.04 26.77
C ALA A 15 -14.28 19.71 26.68
N VAL A 16 -14.61 18.77 27.57
CA VAL A 16 -14.17 17.38 27.51
C VAL A 16 -14.92 16.69 26.36
N ILE A 17 -14.24 16.44 25.25
CA ILE A 17 -14.73 15.52 24.22
C ILE A 17 -14.18 14.14 24.57
N GLY A 18 -15.10 13.24 24.94
CA GLY A 18 -14.79 11.83 25.21
C GLY A 18 -14.34 11.12 23.95
N LEU A 19 -13.03 10.86 23.87
CA LEU A 19 -12.44 9.96 22.89
C LEU A 19 -12.84 8.53 23.27
N HIS A 20 -13.71 7.90 22.47
CA HIS A 20 -13.94 6.47 22.55
C HIS A 20 -12.70 5.74 22.02
N ALA A 21 -11.97 5.13 22.95
CA ALA A 21 -10.92 4.18 22.65
C ALA A 21 -11.52 2.95 21.95
N ALA A 22 -11.23 2.77 20.67
CA ALA A 22 -11.19 1.43 20.08
C ALA A 22 -9.89 0.78 20.59
N GLY A 23 -10.04 -0.23 21.44
CA GLY A 23 -8.95 -0.79 22.24
C GLY A 23 -7.85 -1.46 21.42
N CYS A 24 -6.62 -1.00 21.59
CA CYS A 24 -5.47 -1.89 21.59
C CYS A 24 -5.45 -2.56 22.97
N THR A 25 -5.77 -3.85 23.06
CA THR A 25 -5.58 -4.60 24.30
C THR A 25 -4.12 -5.02 24.43
N ASP A 26 -3.57 -4.90 25.65
CA ASP A 26 -2.24 -5.39 26.04
C ASP A 26 -2.20 -6.93 26.09
N ALA A 27 -2.46 -7.59 24.96
CA ALA A 27 -2.30 -9.03 24.83
C ALA A 27 -0.84 -9.34 24.48
N SER A 28 -0.15 -10.04 25.40
CA SER A 28 1.18 -10.62 25.19
C SER A 28 1.22 -11.43 23.87
N PRO A 29 2.29 -11.34 23.05
CA PRO A 29 2.25 -11.75 21.63
C PRO A 29 2.17 -13.27 21.36
N ASN A 30 2.01 -14.14 22.36
CA ASN A 30 2.18 -15.59 22.21
C ASN A 30 1.00 -16.47 22.61
N THR A 31 -0.22 -15.92 22.74
CA THR A 31 -1.43 -16.74 22.88
C THR A 31 -2.44 -16.46 21.78
N LEU A 32 -2.07 -16.81 20.55
CA LEU A 32 -3.05 -17.03 19.50
C LEU A 32 -3.79 -18.34 19.80
N LYS A 33 -5.00 -18.23 20.35
CA LYS A 33 -5.95 -19.34 20.34
C LYS A 33 -6.27 -19.62 18.85
N PRO A 34 -6.05 -20.83 18.32
CA PRO A 34 -6.45 -21.12 16.95
C PRO A 34 -7.96 -20.85 16.84
N PRO A 35 -8.43 -20.18 15.77
CA PRO A 35 -9.85 -19.97 15.59
C PRO A 35 -10.52 -21.34 15.55
N SER A 36 -11.52 -21.51 16.42
CA SER A 36 -12.45 -22.62 16.33
C SER A 36 -13.00 -22.62 14.91
N ALA A 37 -12.90 -23.76 14.21
CA ALA A 37 -13.59 -23.95 12.95
C ALA A 37 -15.09 -23.74 13.22
N SER A 38 -15.60 -22.58 12.81
CA SER A 38 -17.03 -22.37 12.70
C SER A 38 -17.46 -23.02 11.39
N ASP A 39 -18.22 -24.11 11.48
CA ASP A 39 -18.99 -24.72 10.39
C ASP A 39 -20.16 -23.81 9.96
N GLY A 40 -19.85 -22.55 9.67
CA GLY A 40 -20.79 -21.53 9.24
C GLY A 40 -20.27 -20.86 7.97
N ASP A 41 -21.09 -20.93 6.93
CA ASP A 41 -21.07 -20.06 5.77
C ASP A 41 -20.59 -18.64 6.11
N GLY A 42 -19.38 -18.30 5.65
CA GLY A 42 -18.66 -17.13 6.15
C GLY A 42 -17.18 -17.22 5.86
N SER A 43 -16.81 -17.29 4.57
CA SER A 43 -15.46 -16.88 4.17
C SER A 43 -15.29 -15.41 4.60
N ILE A 44 -14.48 -15.19 5.62
CA ILE A 44 -14.18 -13.85 6.13
C ILE A 44 -13.28 -13.15 5.11
N ILE A 45 -13.88 -12.58 4.04
CA ILE A 45 -13.53 -11.34 3.33
C ILE A 45 -14.80 -10.91 2.57
N GLY A 46 -15.47 -9.84 3.01
CA GLY A 46 -16.49 -9.12 2.22
C GLY A 46 -17.91 -9.70 2.18
N GLY A 47 -18.64 -9.73 3.30
CA GLY A 47 -20.06 -10.11 3.36
C GLY A 47 -21.04 -8.93 3.28
N GLY A 48 -20.76 -7.89 2.49
CA GLY A 48 -21.60 -6.69 2.38
C GLY A 48 -21.93 -6.35 0.92
N LYS A 49 -23.09 -5.73 0.67
CA LYS A 49 -23.65 -5.39 -0.67
C LYS A 49 -22.82 -4.41 -1.53
N GLY A 50 -21.54 -4.23 -1.23
CA GLY A 50 -20.63 -3.36 -1.97
C GLY A 50 -19.21 -3.91 -2.13
N ASN A 51 -18.91 -5.11 -1.61
CA ASN A 51 -17.58 -5.71 -1.71
C ASN A 51 -17.72 -7.03 -2.48
N PHE A 52 -17.16 -7.10 -3.68
CA PHE A 52 -17.10 -8.35 -4.43
C PHE A 52 -16.18 -9.34 -3.68
N PRO A 53 -16.63 -10.57 -3.40
CA PRO A 53 -15.79 -11.56 -2.74
C PRO A 53 -14.72 -12.06 -3.71
N HIS A 54 -13.48 -11.58 -3.58
CA HIS A 54 -12.36 -12.11 -4.36
C HIS A 54 -12.10 -13.56 -3.94
N SER A 55 -12.26 -14.52 -4.86
CA SER A 55 -11.95 -15.92 -4.57
C SER A 55 -10.45 -16.08 -4.32
N PRO A 56 -10.00 -16.50 -3.13
CA PRO A 56 -8.58 -16.59 -2.83
C PRO A 56 -7.89 -17.83 -3.44
N ASP A 57 -8.63 -18.68 -4.17
CA ASP A 57 -8.19 -20.05 -4.45
C ASP A 57 -8.58 -20.52 -5.86
N LEU A 58 -7.57 -20.73 -6.70
CA LEU A 58 -7.65 -21.62 -7.87
C LEU A 58 -7.43 -23.10 -7.46
N GLY A 59 -7.26 -23.37 -6.16
CA GLY A 59 -7.04 -24.67 -5.55
C GLY A 59 -8.32 -25.43 -5.20
N SER A 60 -8.14 -26.74 -5.11
CA SER A 60 -9.17 -27.80 -5.14
C SER A 60 -10.05 -27.94 -3.90
N LYS A 61 -10.07 -26.98 -2.96
CA LYS A 61 -10.70 -27.21 -1.64
C LYS A 61 -12.14 -26.72 -1.48
N ARG A 62 -12.74 -26.10 -2.50
CA ARG A 62 -14.20 -25.91 -2.62
C ARG A 62 -14.50 -25.51 -4.07
N SER A 63 -14.88 -26.46 -4.93
CA SER A 63 -15.44 -26.08 -6.23
C SER A 63 -16.77 -25.37 -5.96
N ARG A 64 -16.84 -24.06 -6.20
CA ARG A 64 -18.13 -23.35 -6.26
C ARG A 64 -19.01 -23.99 -7.33
N ASP A 65 -20.33 -23.95 -7.16
CA ASP A 65 -21.24 -24.36 -8.22
C ASP A 65 -20.90 -23.54 -9.48
N PRO A 66 -20.67 -24.18 -10.64
CA PRO A 66 -20.45 -23.47 -11.89
C PRO A 66 -21.51 -22.41 -12.19
N LEU A 67 -22.76 -22.59 -11.77
CA LEU A 67 -23.84 -21.61 -11.95
C LEU A 67 -23.64 -20.35 -11.11
N ASP A 68 -23.15 -20.48 -9.87
CA ASP A 68 -22.83 -19.33 -9.01
C ASP A 68 -21.65 -18.54 -9.58
N VAL A 69 -20.64 -19.25 -10.12
CA VAL A 69 -19.49 -18.62 -10.79
C VAL A 69 -19.93 -17.90 -12.07
N LEU A 70 -20.88 -18.46 -12.83
CA LEU A 70 -21.43 -17.80 -14.01
C LEU A 70 -22.27 -16.57 -13.66
N ALA A 71 -23.04 -16.62 -12.57
CA ALA A 71 -23.82 -15.49 -12.08
C ALA A 71 -22.91 -14.33 -11.63
N GLU A 72 -21.90 -14.60 -10.81
CA GLU A 72 -20.89 -13.62 -10.38
C GLU A 72 -20.16 -13.01 -11.58
N ARG A 73 -19.72 -13.85 -12.53
CA ARG A 73 -19.10 -13.40 -13.77
C ARG A 73 -20.00 -12.53 -14.64
N ALA A 74 -21.32 -12.70 -14.55
CA ALA A 74 -22.28 -11.87 -15.26
C ALA A 74 -22.45 -10.50 -14.55
N GLU A 75 -22.30 -10.44 -13.23
CA GLU A 75 -22.30 -9.19 -12.45
C GLU A 75 -21.03 -8.35 -12.72
N GLU A 76 -19.87 -8.99 -12.90
CA GLU A 76 -18.60 -8.34 -13.27
C GLU A 76 -18.64 -7.67 -14.67
N GLY A 77 -19.61 -8.06 -15.51
CA GLY A 77 -19.86 -7.48 -16.83
C GLY A 77 -19.39 -8.35 -17.99
N ALA A 78 -19.32 -7.73 -19.18
CA ALA A 78 -18.94 -8.43 -20.40
C ALA A 78 -17.52 -9.05 -20.29
N PRO A 79 -17.23 -10.18 -20.97
CA PRO A 79 -15.93 -10.84 -20.90
C PRO A 79 -14.73 -9.91 -21.16
N GLU A 80 -14.89 -8.91 -22.03
CA GLU A 80 -13.86 -7.92 -22.34
C GLU A 80 -13.60 -6.97 -21.17
N VAL A 81 -14.64 -6.60 -20.42
CA VAL A 81 -14.54 -5.77 -19.21
C VAL A 81 -13.89 -6.58 -18.09
N ARG A 82 -14.36 -7.80 -17.86
CA ARG A 82 -13.77 -8.72 -16.87
C ARG A 82 -12.31 -9.05 -17.18
N ALA A 83 -11.98 -9.26 -18.46
CA ALA A 83 -10.60 -9.45 -18.88
C ALA A 83 -9.77 -8.20 -18.60
N ARG A 84 -10.29 -6.99 -18.79
CA ARG A 84 -9.55 -5.77 -18.40
C ARG A 84 -9.35 -5.67 -16.89
N LEU A 85 -10.37 -5.99 -16.08
CA LEU A 85 -10.31 -5.93 -14.62
C LEU A 85 -9.40 -7.01 -14.00
N HIS A 86 -9.24 -8.17 -14.63
CA HIS A 86 -8.48 -9.29 -14.07
C HIS A 86 -7.35 -9.82 -14.97
N SER A 87 -7.01 -9.13 -16.06
CA SER A 87 -5.91 -9.55 -16.95
C SER A 87 -4.55 -9.37 -16.29
N CYS A 88 -4.45 -8.45 -15.36
CA CYS A 88 -3.22 -8.21 -14.68
C CYS A 88 -2.92 -9.27 -13.63
N GLN A 89 -1.72 -9.80 -13.73
CA GLN A 89 -1.16 -10.67 -12.72
C GLN A 89 -0.47 -9.83 -11.63
N LYS A 90 -0.32 -10.45 -10.46
CA LYS A 90 0.56 -9.95 -9.41
C LYS A 90 1.97 -9.75 -9.96
N LEU A 91 2.63 -8.66 -9.56
CA LEU A 91 4.07 -8.54 -9.75
C LEU A 91 4.79 -9.73 -9.13
N GLN A 92 5.62 -10.40 -9.93
CA GLN A 92 6.52 -11.42 -9.43
C GLN A 92 7.49 -10.78 -8.42
N ILE A 93 7.88 -11.53 -7.39
CA ILE A 93 8.78 -11.03 -6.34
C ILE A 93 10.11 -10.56 -6.94
N GLU A 94 10.59 -11.23 -7.99
CA GLU A 94 11.81 -10.79 -8.68
C GLU A 94 11.60 -9.48 -9.44
N ALA A 95 10.48 -9.31 -10.13
CA ALA A 95 10.13 -8.04 -10.77
C ALA A 95 9.99 -6.90 -9.75
N LEU A 96 9.41 -7.17 -8.58
CA LEU A 96 9.33 -6.21 -7.48
C LEU A 96 10.73 -5.79 -6.99
N LYS A 97 11.68 -6.72 -6.86
CA LYS A 97 13.07 -6.38 -6.53
C LYS A 97 13.72 -5.53 -7.61
N SER A 98 13.56 -5.89 -8.88
CA SER A 98 14.10 -5.12 -10.00
C SER A 98 13.52 -3.71 -10.04
N LEU A 99 12.21 -3.56 -9.77
CA LEU A 99 11.56 -2.26 -9.64
C LEU A 99 12.17 -1.43 -8.51
N LEU A 100 12.23 -1.99 -7.29
CA LEU A 100 12.74 -1.28 -6.11
C LEU A 100 14.21 -0.86 -6.30
N SER A 101 15.06 -1.77 -6.75
CA SER A 101 16.47 -1.46 -7.04
C SER A 101 16.64 -0.46 -8.19
N GLY A 102 15.82 -0.56 -9.25
CA GLY A 102 15.78 0.39 -10.34
C GLY A 102 15.37 1.80 -9.92
N LEU A 103 14.53 1.91 -8.88
CA LEU A 103 14.16 3.16 -8.21
C LEU A 103 15.17 3.61 -7.13
N GLY A 104 16.30 2.91 -7.01
CA GLY A 104 17.39 3.27 -6.09
C GLY A 104 17.20 2.78 -4.65
N VAL A 105 16.31 1.82 -4.40
CA VAL A 105 16.12 1.23 -3.06
C VAL A 105 17.15 0.13 -2.82
N SER A 106 17.83 0.19 -1.68
CA SER A 106 18.69 -0.91 -1.24
C SER A 106 17.86 -2.11 -0.80
N LEU A 107 18.16 -3.27 -1.39
CA LEU A 107 17.56 -4.55 -1.04
C LEU A 107 18.40 -5.33 -0.02
N GLU A 108 19.53 -4.77 0.40
CA GLU A 108 20.28 -5.27 1.53
C GLU A 108 19.68 -4.66 2.80
N PRO A 109 19.32 -5.47 3.80
CA PRO A 109 18.90 -4.93 5.09
C PRO A 109 20.07 -4.10 5.63
N PRO A 110 19.83 -2.86 6.09
CA PRO A 110 20.88 -2.09 6.74
C PRO A 110 21.41 -2.91 7.93
N ALA A 111 22.65 -2.64 8.34
CA ALA A 111 23.14 -3.13 9.63
C ALA A 111 22.10 -2.80 10.71
N PRO A 112 21.90 -3.66 11.73
CA PRO A 112 20.86 -3.44 12.72
C PRO A 112 21.15 -2.17 13.52
N GLU A 113 20.66 -1.04 13.03
CA GLU A 113 20.60 0.22 13.74
C GLU A 113 19.24 0.25 14.42
N ASP A 114 19.27 -0.03 15.73
CA ASP A 114 18.12 -0.06 16.62
C ASP A 114 17.03 -1.10 16.23
N PRO A 115 16.92 -2.25 16.94
CA PRO A 115 15.86 -3.22 16.69
C PRO A 115 14.44 -2.68 16.97
N SER A 116 14.31 -1.48 17.55
CA SER A 116 13.04 -0.77 17.72
C SER A 116 12.74 0.26 16.62
N GLY A 117 13.67 0.46 15.68
CA GLY A 117 13.51 1.33 14.52
C GLY A 117 12.53 0.76 13.47
N PRO A 118 12.03 1.62 12.56
CA PRO A 118 11.14 1.17 11.48
C PRO A 118 11.86 0.20 10.53
N LEU A 119 11.20 -0.93 10.24
CA LEU A 119 11.72 -1.98 9.36
C LEU A 119 12.04 -1.45 7.95
N SER A 120 13.20 -1.77 7.39
CA SER A 120 13.53 -1.41 6.00
C SER A 120 12.64 -2.14 4.98
N ALA A 121 12.49 -1.58 3.78
CA ALA A 121 11.79 -2.24 2.67
C ALA A 121 12.35 -3.66 2.38
N ALA A 122 13.68 -3.81 2.44
CA ALA A 122 14.36 -5.10 2.29
C ALA A 122 13.91 -6.13 3.34
N SER A 123 13.83 -5.71 4.61
CA SER A 123 13.42 -6.60 5.72
C SER A 123 11.95 -7.03 5.59
N ILE A 124 11.06 -6.13 5.18
CA ILE A 124 9.64 -6.45 4.97
C ILE A 124 9.45 -7.32 3.73
N LEU A 125 10.20 -7.08 2.65
CA LEU A 125 10.17 -7.94 1.48
C LEU A 125 10.63 -9.37 1.83
N ALA A 126 11.69 -9.50 2.62
CA ALA A 126 12.21 -10.80 3.07
C ALA A 126 11.22 -11.53 3.99
N ALA A 127 10.67 -10.86 5.00
CA ALA A 127 9.72 -11.44 5.94
C ALA A 127 8.33 -11.68 5.32
N GLY A 128 7.94 -10.86 4.34
CA GLY A 128 6.63 -10.85 3.69
C GLY A 128 6.45 -11.84 2.55
N ARG A 129 7.46 -12.66 2.23
CA ARG A 129 7.45 -13.59 1.08
C ARG A 129 6.22 -14.49 1.02
N GLY A 130 5.77 -15.00 2.17
CA GLY A 130 4.55 -15.83 2.24
C GLY A 130 3.29 -15.07 1.84
N ALA A 131 3.13 -13.82 2.31
CA ALA A 131 1.99 -12.96 1.94
C ALA A 131 2.03 -12.55 0.46
N LEU A 132 3.24 -12.35 -0.09
CA LEU A 132 3.45 -12.11 -1.52
C LEU A 132 3.26 -13.37 -2.38
N GLY A 133 2.99 -14.53 -1.78
CA GLY A 133 2.76 -15.78 -2.50
C GLY A 133 4.02 -16.36 -3.15
N ALA A 134 5.19 -16.20 -2.51
CA ALA A 134 6.45 -16.78 -2.97
C ALA A 134 6.34 -18.28 -3.26
N ALA A 135 7.14 -18.76 -4.22
CA ALA A 135 7.25 -20.18 -4.52
C ALA A 135 7.71 -20.99 -3.30
N ASP A 136 7.15 -22.20 -3.17
CA ASP A 136 7.53 -23.22 -2.20
C ASP A 136 7.96 -24.47 -2.99
N TYR A 137 9.28 -24.62 -3.17
CA TYR A 137 9.85 -25.71 -3.97
C TYR A 137 9.75 -27.07 -3.28
N ASP A 138 9.74 -27.10 -1.94
CA ASP A 138 9.56 -28.35 -1.18
C ASP A 138 8.14 -28.88 -1.36
N ALA A 139 7.16 -27.98 -1.42
CA ALA A 139 5.77 -28.30 -1.73
C ALA A 139 5.46 -28.40 -3.24
N ARG A 140 6.44 -28.13 -4.12
CA ARG A 140 6.27 -28.03 -5.59
C ARG A 140 5.18 -27.03 -6.02
N VAL A 141 5.05 -25.94 -5.28
CA VAL A 141 4.11 -24.85 -5.56
C VAL A 141 4.87 -23.68 -6.15
N GLY A 142 4.48 -23.25 -7.35
CA GLY A 142 5.04 -22.05 -7.98
C GLY A 142 4.62 -20.76 -7.28
N GLU A 143 5.26 -19.65 -7.63
CA GLU A 143 4.82 -18.34 -7.14
C GLU A 143 3.37 -18.06 -7.58
N ARG A 144 2.55 -17.54 -6.67
CA ARG A 144 1.18 -17.16 -6.98
C ARG A 144 1.18 -15.97 -7.94
N ILE A 145 0.41 -16.08 -9.01
CA ILE A 145 0.22 -15.00 -10.00
C ILE A 145 -1.01 -14.14 -9.72
N THR A 146 -1.85 -14.53 -8.76
CA THR A 146 -3.07 -13.82 -8.39
C THR A 146 -2.84 -12.93 -7.17
N TRP A 147 -3.50 -11.78 -7.14
CA TRP A 147 -3.52 -10.92 -5.97
C TRP A 147 -4.34 -11.57 -4.85
N THR A 148 -3.79 -11.53 -3.64
CA THR A 148 -4.57 -11.73 -2.41
C THR A 148 -4.59 -10.40 -1.67
N THR A 149 -5.60 -10.15 -0.85
CA THR A 149 -5.64 -8.96 0.01
C THR A 149 -4.35 -8.84 0.83
N ALA A 150 -3.86 -9.96 1.39
CA ALA A 150 -2.60 -9.99 2.12
C ALA A 150 -1.39 -9.60 1.26
N GLY A 151 -1.35 -10.05 0.00
CA GLY A 151 -0.30 -9.69 -0.96
C GLY A 151 -0.34 -8.21 -1.34
N ALA A 152 -1.53 -7.66 -1.58
CA ALA A 152 -1.70 -6.24 -1.90
C ALA A 152 -1.33 -5.34 -0.72
N THR A 153 -1.78 -5.66 0.49
CA THR A 153 -1.38 -4.93 1.72
C THR A 153 0.12 -5.01 1.95
N LYS A 154 0.72 -6.20 1.76
CA LYS A 154 2.17 -6.36 1.92
C LYS A 154 2.95 -5.56 0.88
N LEU A 155 2.47 -5.48 -0.36
CA LEU A 155 3.08 -4.65 -1.39
C LEU A 155 3.06 -3.17 -1.00
N PHE A 156 1.91 -2.67 -0.50
CA PHE A 156 1.79 -1.30 -0.03
C PHE A 156 2.74 -1.01 1.15
N ASP A 157 2.86 -1.91 2.13
CA ASP A 157 3.82 -1.78 3.23
C ASP A 157 5.26 -1.62 2.72
N ILE A 158 5.64 -2.43 1.73
CA ILE A 158 6.96 -2.39 1.09
C ILE A 158 7.17 -1.02 0.42
N PHE A 159 6.18 -0.53 -0.33
CA PHE A 159 6.29 0.78 -1.00
C PHE A 159 6.37 1.94 -0.01
N ILE A 160 5.60 1.92 1.08
CA ILE A 160 5.70 2.94 2.14
C ILE A 160 7.10 2.95 2.75
N GLN A 161 7.67 1.78 3.03
CA GLN A 161 9.00 1.69 3.65
C GLN A 161 10.14 1.93 2.64
N ALA A 162 9.88 1.77 1.36
CA ALA A 162 10.79 2.13 0.28
C ALA A 162 10.77 3.63 -0.03
N ALA A 163 9.65 4.31 0.21
CA ALA A 163 9.42 5.69 -0.20
C ALA A 163 10.52 6.68 0.22
N PRO A 164 11.09 6.64 1.45
CA PRO A 164 12.18 7.55 1.81
C PRO A 164 13.41 7.42 0.92
N GLN A 165 13.79 6.18 0.58
CA GLN A 165 14.92 5.91 -0.32
C GLN A 165 14.60 6.29 -1.75
N ILE A 166 13.37 6.00 -2.22
CA ILE A 166 12.92 6.40 -3.55
C ILE A 166 13.01 7.92 -3.68
N ILE A 167 12.44 8.68 -2.73
CA ILE A 167 12.46 10.16 -2.76
C ILE A 167 13.88 10.70 -2.80
N ALA A 168 14.78 10.14 -1.98
CA ALA A 168 16.17 10.58 -1.91
C ALA A 168 16.97 10.22 -3.17
N ASN A 169 16.72 9.04 -3.75
CA ASN A 169 17.57 8.44 -4.78
C ASN A 169 17.01 8.59 -6.19
N LEU A 170 15.73 8.98 -6.36
CA LEU A 170 15.09 9.14 -7.67
C LEU A 170 15.91 9.97 -8.68
N PRO A 171 16.53 11.11 -8.30
CA PRO A 171 17.35 11.88 -9.23
C PRO A 171 18.50 11.10 -9.85
N ALA A 172 19.01 10.09 -9.13
CA ALA A 172 20.10 9.21 -9.55
C ALA A 172 19.61 7.78 -9.86
N ALA A 173 18.32 7.50 -9.79
CA ALA A 173 17.77 6.16 -9.92
C ALA A 173 17.97 5.64 -11.36
N PRO A 174 18.54 4.43 -11.57
CA PRO A 174 18.83 3.90 -12.90
C PRO A 174 17.62 3.91 -13.85
N LEU A 175 16.42 3.67 -13.33
CA LEU A 175 15.19 3.65 -14.12
C LEU A 175 14.80 5.04 -14.66
N CYS A 176 15.24 6.11 -14.00
CA CYS A 176 14.89 7.51 -14.33
C CYS A 176 15.98 8.27 -15.11
N GLN A 177 17.14 7.67 -15.34
CA GLN A 177 18.29 8.36 -15.94
C GLN A 177 18.12 8.66 -17.45
N GLY A 178 17.19 8.01 -18.15
CA GLY A 178 16.97 8.19 -19.59
C GLY A 178 16.32 9.52 -20.00
N GLY A 179 15.75 10.28 -19.05
CA GLY A 179 14.98 11.51 -19.30
C GLY A 179 15.77 12.82 -19.22
N GLY A 180 17.06 12.77 -18.86
CA GLY A 180 17.94 13.94 -18.88
C GLY A 180 17.61 15.03 -17.86
N ALA A 181 17.53 14.71 -16.57
CA ALA A 181 17.80 15.64 -15.44
C ALA A 181 17.67 14.92 -14.09
N ASN A 182 18.25 15.52 -13.04
CA ASN A 182 18.02 15.21 -11.63
C ASN A 182 16.54 15.45 -11.25
N LEU A 183 15.68 14.46 -11.53
CA LEU A 183 14.24 14.54 -11.27
C LEU A 183 13.96 14.49 -9.76
N SER A 184 13.55 15.63 -9.19
CA SER A 184 12.97 15.67 -7.85
C SER A 184 11.49 15.35 -7.91
N LEU A 185 11.04 14.36 -7.14
CA LEU A 185 9.64 13.94 -7.13
C LEU A 185 8.70 15.02 -6.59
N PHE A 186 9.18 15.76 -5.57
CA PHE A 186 8.44 16.82 -4.93
C PHE A 186 9.18 18.16 -5.05
N SER A 187 8.42 19.24 -5.16
CA SER A 187 8.94 20.59 -4.91
C SER A 187 9.04 20.87 -3.42
N VAL A 188 9.71 21.97 -3.05
CA VAL A 188 9.82 22.45 -1.65
C VAL A 188 8.44 22.68 -1.01
N LYS A 189 7.40 22.94 -1.81
CA LYS A 189 6.02 23.16 -1.33
C LYS A 189 5.13 21.91 -1.39
N GLY A 190 5.69 20.75 -1.72
CA GLY A 190 4.94 19.48 -1.81
C GLY A 190 4.23 19.24 -3.14
N ALA A 191 4.32 20.16 -4.11
CA ALA A 191 3.79 19.92 -5.47
C ALA A 191 4.52 18.77 -6.16
N CYS A 192 3.79 17.92 -6.88
CA CYS A 192 4.34 16.70 -7.50
C CYS A 192 4.87 16.99 -8.91
N ASN A 193 6.10 16.57 -9.19
CA ASN A 193 6.72 16.77 -10.50
C ASN A 193 6.21 15.72 -11.50
N ARG A 194 5.64 16.18 -12.61
CA ARG A 194 5.05 15.33 -13.66
C ARG A 194 6.04 14.33 -14.26
N ASP A 195 7.26 14.74 -14.56
CA ASP A 195 8.27 13.86 -15.18
C ASP A 195 8.80 12.83 -14.19
N ALA A 196 8.99 13.23 -12.94
CA ALA A 196 9.38 12.33 -11.86
C ALA A 196 8.29 11.29 -11.55
N VAL A 197 7.01 11.71 -11.53
CA VAL A 197 5.87 10.79 -11.39
C VAL A 197 5.77 9.87 -12.60
N THR A 198 6.01 10.37 -13.82
CA THR A 198 6.06 9.55 -15.05
C THR A 198 7.11 8.45 -14.92
N CYS A 199 8.30 8.79 -14.42
CA CYS A 199 9.31 7.77 -14.17
C CYS A 199 8.85 6.75 -13.11
N LEU A 200 8.26 7.24 -12.02
CA LEU A 200 7.84 6.41 -10.89
C LEU A 200 6.80 5.36 -11.27
N ILE A 201 5.81 5.72 -12.10
CA ILE A 201 4.68 4.85 -12.46
C ILE A 201 4.82 4.22 -13.86
N GLY A 202 5.79 4.65 -14.66
CA GLY A 202 6.09 4.10 -15.98
C GLY A 202 5.18 4.59 -17.12
N PHE A 203 4.26 5.50 -16.86
CA PHE A 203 3.38 6.12 -17.87
C PHE A 203 3.10 7.59 -17.53
N PRO A 204 2.79 8.45 -18.52
CA PRO A 204 2.47 9.85 -18.26
C PRO A 204 1.24 9.99 -17.34
N PRO A 205 1.34 10.66 -16.18
CA PRO A 205 0.22 10.80 -15.26
C PRO A 205 -0.88 11.68 -15.87
N SER A 206 -2.15 11.41 -15.53
CA SER A 206 -3.23 12.38 -15.78
C SER A 206 -3.09 13.56 -14.80
N GLU A 207 -3.88 14.62 -15.00
CA GLU A 207 -3.97 15.70 -13.99
C GLU A 207 -4.53 15.18 -12.66
N ASP A 208 -5.47 14.24 -12.70
CA ASP A 208 -6.03 13.64 -11.48
C ASP A 208 -4.97 12.90 -10.65
N HIS A 209 -4.00 12.25 -11.28
CA HIS A 209 -2.87 11.63 -10.56
C HIS A 209 -2.02 12.68 -9.83
N LEU A 210 -1.77 13.84 -10.44
CA LEU A 210 -1.01 14.92 -9.82
C LEU A 210 -1.80 15.56 -8.67
N ILE A 211 -3.10 15.82 -8.87
CA ILE A 211 -3.99 16.36 -7.83
C ILE A 211 -4.05 15.39 -6.64
N ALA A 212 -4.20 14.10 -6.88
CA ALA A 212 -4.21 13.09 -5.81
C ALA A 212 -2.87 13.06 -5.05
N CYS A 213 -1.75 13.10 -5.77
CA CYS A 213 -0.42 13.17 -5.19
C CYS A 213 -0.26 14.38 -4.25
N GLU A 214 -0.63 15.58 -4.70
CA GLU A 214 -0.54 16.81 -3.91
C GLU A 214 -1.51 16.82 -2.71
N SER A 215 -2.71 16.27 -2.89
CA SER A 215 -3.70 16.11 -1.82
C SER A 215 -3.17 15.20 -0.70
N LEU A 216 -2.51 14.09 -1.04
CA LEU A 216 -1.90 13.20 -0.05
C LEU A 216 -0.75 13.88 0.70
N VAL A 217 0.06 14.69 0.02
CA VAL A 217 1.15 15.45 0.65
C VAL A 217 0.61 16.48 1.65
N THR A 218 -0.45 17.19 1.28
CA THR A 218 -0.99 18.32 2.05
C THR A 218 -1.98 17.93 3.15
N SER A 219 -2.62 16.77 3.03
CA SER A 219 -3.58 16.26 4.03
C SER A 219 -2.94 15.47 5.19
N ALA A 220 -1.67 15.09 5.04
CA ALA A 220 -0.95 14.36 6.08
C ALA A 220 -0.54 15.27 7.25
N SER A 221 -0.20 14.65 8.39
CA SER A 221 0.24 15.36 9.59
C SER A 221 1.55 16.13 9.41
N THR A 222 2.39 15.70 8.45
CA THR A 222 3.64 16.35 8.05
C THR A 222 3.84 16.18 6.55
N ILE A 223 4.56 17.10 5.91
CA ILE A 223 4.85 17.03 4.48
C ILE A 223 5.63 15.76 4.16
N GLU A 224 6.62 15.41 4.99
CA GLU A 224 7.47 14.23 4.81
C GLU A 224 6.64 12.94 4.86
N ARG A 225 5.67 12.86 5.79
CA ARG A 225 4.78 11.69 5.85
C ARG A 225 3.83 11.64 4.66
N GLY A 226 3.31 12.79 4.24
CA GLY A 226 2.46 12.90 3.07
C GLY A 226 3.18 12.49 1.77
N GLN A 227 4.45 12.88 1.63
CA GLN A 227 5.31 12.46 0.51
C GLN A 227 5.50 10.95 0.46
N GLN A 228 5.77 10.31 1.61
CA GLN A 228 5.90 8.85 1.67
C GLN A 228 4.59 8.14 1.28
N ILE A 229 3.46 8.63 1.77
CA ILE A 229 2.14 8.10 1.44
C ILE A 229 1.83 8.29 -0.05
N ALA A 230 2.12 9.47 -0.61
CA ALA A 230 1.91 9.76 -2.02
C ALA A 230 2.72 8.82 -2.93
N VAL A 231 4.00 8.59 -2.63
CA VAL A 231 4.84 7.63 -3.37
C VAL A 231 4.23 6.24 -3.33
N ALA A 232 3.88 5.75 -2.14
CA ALA A 232 3.35 4.40 -2.00
C ALA A 232 1.99 4.23 -2.67
N ALA A 233 1.12 5.24 -2.58
CA ALA A 233 -0.19 5.22 -3.23
C ALA A 233 -0.05 5.21 -4.76
N LEU A 234 0.83 6.04 -5.33
CA LEU A 234 1.10 6.05 -6.77
C LEU A 234 1.69 4.73 -7.25
N LEU A 235 2.68 4.18 -6.52
CA LEU A 235 3.27 2.88 -6.84
C LEU A 235 2.24 1.76 -6.73
N SER A 236 1.43 1.72 -5.67
CA SER A 236 0.36 0.73 -5.55
C SER A 236 -0.62 0.87 -6.70
N ALA A 237 -1.14 2.05 -7.02
CA ALA A 237 -2.04 2.23 -8.15
C ALA A 237 -1.41 1.82 -9.51
N ALA A 238 -0.10 2.01 -9.68
CA ALA A 238 0.61 1.65 -10.90
C ALA A 238 0.92 0.14 -11.01
N TYR A 239 1.10 -0.52 -9.87
CA TYR A 239 1.66 -1.88 -9.80
C TYR A 239 0.75 -2.90 -9.12
N SER A 240 -0.41 -2.50 -8.63
CA SER A 240 -1.59 -3.33 -8.43
C SER A 240 -2.61 -2.96 -9.49
N CYS A 241 -3.11 -3.93 -10.24
CA CYS A 241 -4.17 -3.66 -11.20
C CYS A 241 -5.56 -3.85 -10.58
N GLU A 242 -5.71 -3.33 -9.36
CA GLU A 242 -6.99 -3.26 -8.64
C GLU A 242 -7.42 -1.79 -8.56
#